data_AF-A0A9W6C7U0-F1
#
_entry.id   AF-A0A9W6C7U0-F1
#
_cell.length_a   1.000
_cell.length_b   1.000
_cell.length_c   1.000
_cell.angle_alpha   90.00
_cell.angle_beta   90.00
_cell.angle_gamma   90.00
#
_symmetry.space_group_name_H-M   'P 1'
#
loop_
_entity.id
_entity.type
_entity.pdbx_description
1 polymer ?
#
loop_
_entity_poly.entity_id
_entity_poly.type
_entity_poly.pdbx_seq_one_letter_code
_entity_poly.pdbx_strand_id
1 'polypeptide(L)'
;MKSQLNTNLLGIGEALEEPVEITGGLLHKMYRVCTADGVFAVKVLNSEIMKRPGVLENTIRSEKIAAFFSKKIPAVTALEVNGEKVCTIDGKFYMVFPWVEGNSVFPPEIQERHCAKIGEILGIMHKLAENAWQIKDTEEMMPMYKWERYLPEDVLECLDGLHTI
;
A
#
# COMPACT_ATOMS: atom_id res chain seq x y z
N MET A 1 16.28 -8.99 -20.88
CA MET A 1 16.75 -9.90 -19.83
C MET A 1 15.69 -9.92 -18.74
N LYS A 2 14.88 -10.99 -18.63
CA LYS A 2 13.90 -11.12 -17.55
C LYS A 2 14.69 -11.19 -16.25
N SER A 3 14.53 -10.22 -15.34
CA SER A 3 15.15 -10.35 -14.02
C SER A 3 14.40 -11.46 -13.29
N GLN A 4 15.00 -12.65 -13.22
CA GLN A 4 14.51 -13.69 -12.33
C GLN A 4 14.56 -13.13 -10.90
N LEU A 5 13.40 -13.10 -10.24
CA LEU A 5 13.32 -12.75 -8.82
C LEU A 5 14.11 -13.78 -8.04
N ASN A 6 15.07 -13.34 -7.23
CA ASN A 6 15.79 -14.23 -6.33
C ASN A 6 14.94 -14.48 -5.07
N THR A 7 14.03 -15.44 -5.14
CA THR A 7 13.02 -15.70 -4.10
C THR A 7 13.62 -16.23 -2.79
N ASN A 8 14.79 -16.88 -2.86
CA ASN A 8 15.56 -17.28 -1.69
C ASN A 8 16.03 -16.05 -0.87
N LEU A 9 16.54 -15.02 -1.54
CA LEU A 9 16.92 -13.77 -0.86
C LEU A 9 15.73 -12.98 -0.31
N LEU A 10 14.53 -13.28 -0.81
CA LEU A 10 13.27 -12.73 -0.30
C LEU A 10 12.66 -13.56 0.84
N GLY A 11 13.36 -14.59 1.33
CA GLY A 11 12.93 -15.36 2.50
C GLY A 11 11.69 -16.22 2.31
N ILE A 12 11.30 -16.49 1.06
CA ILE A 12 10.11 -17.30 0.71
C ILE A 12 10.45 -18.65 0.06
N GLY A 13 11.73 -19.00 0.01
CA GLY A 13 12.23 -20.24 -0.60
C GLY A 13 12.27 -20.18 -2.13
N GLU A 14 12.59 -21.32 -2.74
CA GLU A 14 12.69 -21.45 -4.20
C GLU A 14 11.31 -21.43 -4.86
N ALA A 15 11.22 -20.71 -5.98
CA ALA A 15 10.02 -20.71 -6.80
C ALA A 15 9.85 -22.08 -7.48
N LEU A 16 8.65 -22.66 -7.34
CA LEU A 16 8.28 -23.92 -7.99
C LEU A 16 7.97 -23.73 -9.49
N GLU A 17 7.66 -22.50 -9.88
CA GLU A 17 7.35 -22.08 -11.24
C GLU A 17 7.91 -20.67 -11.50
N GLU A 18 7.99 -20.27 -12.77
CA GLU A 18 8.44 -18.91 -13.12
C GLU A 18 7.45 -17.87 -12.55
N PRO A 19 7.92 -16.84 -11.82
CA PRO A 19 7.06 -15.78 -11.31
C PRO A 19 6.20 -15.12 -12.39
N VAL A 20 4.90 -15.00 -12.13
CA VAL A 20 3.92 -14.45 -13.07
C VAL A 20 3.69 -12.99 -12.76
N GLU A 21 3.96 -12.10 -13.72
CA GLU A 21 3.67 -10.66 -13.56
C GLU A 21 2.16 -10.42 -13.48
N ILE A 22 1.73 -9.66 -12.47
CA ILE A 22 0.34 -9.26 -12.25
C ILE A 22 0.14 -7.86 -12.82
N THR A 23 -0.84 -7.71 -13.70
CA THR A 23 -1.18 -6.45 -14.37
C THR A 23 -2.12 -5.59 -13.53
N GLY A 24 -2.17 -4.28 -13.81
CA GLY A 24 -3.05 -3.32 -13.13
C GLY A 24 -2.34 -2.30 -12.24
N GLY A 25 -1.06 -2.53 -11.90
CA GLY A 25 -0.21 -1.53 -11.24
C GLY A 25 0.34 -0.51 -12.23
N LEU A 26 0.24 0.79 -11.92
CA LEU A 26 0.77 1.87 -12.77
C LEU A 26 2.23 2.24 -12.46
N LEU A 27 2.64 2.12 -11.19
CA LEU A 27 3.93 2.63 -10.71
C LEU A 27 4.95 1.52 -10.40
N HIS A 28 4.49 0.45 -9.77
CA HIS A 28 5.29 -0.68 -9.29
C HIS A 28 4.97 -1.94 -10.08
N LYS A 29 5.91 -2.87 -10.14
CA LYS A 29 5.66 -4.20 -10.70
C LYS A 29 5.25 -5.15 -9.58
N MET A 30 4.31 -6.03 -9.87
CA MET A 30 3.85 -7.07 -8.96
C MET A 30 4.02 -8.43 -9.63
N TYR A 31 4.46 -9.42 -8.86
CA TYR A 31 4.59 -10.80 -9.31
C TYR A 31 3.89 -11.74 -8.35
N ARG A 32 3.15 -12.71 -8.89
CA ARG A 32 2.70 -13.88 -8.14
C ARG A 32 3.81 -14.92 -8.16
N VAL A 33 4.17 -15.41 -6.98
CA VAL A 33 5.25 -16.39 -6.79
C VAL A 33 4.71 -17.58 -6.00
N CYS A 34 4.84 -18.78 -6.55
CA CYS A 34 4.52 -20.03 -5.86
C CYS A 34 5.81 -20.69 -5.38
N THR A 35 5.87 -21.00 -4.09
CA THR A 35 6.98 -21.74 -3.47
C THR A 35 6.42 -22.91 -2.66
N ALA A 36 7.30 -23.73 -2.07
CA ALA A 36 6.89 -24.82 -1.18
C ALA A 36 6.20 -24.30 0.10
N ASP A 37 6.50 -23.07 0.52
CA ASP A 37 6.00 -22.47 1.77
C ASP A 37 4.68 -21.70 1.57
N GLY A 38 4.28 -21.45 0.31
CA GLY A 38 3.00 -20.80 0.00
C GLY A 38 3.00 -20.03 -1.31
N VAL A 39 1.98 -19.19 -1.46
CA VAL A 39 1.85 -18.26 -2.59
C VAL A 39 2.02 -16.84 -2.09
N PHE A 40 2.82 -16.06 -2.80
CA PHE A 40 3.21 -14.72 -2.39
C PHE A 40 2.99 -13.72 -3.51
N ALA A 41 2.69 -12.49 -3.11
CA ALA A 41 2.71 -11.33 -3.99
C ALA A 41 4.02 -10.56 -3.74
N VAL A 42 4.91 -10.53 -4.72
CA VAL A 42 6.19 -9.80 -4.65
C VAL A 42 6.06 -8.48 -5.39
N LYS A 43 6.15 -7.38 -4.64
CA LYS A 43 6.14 -6.02 -5.15
C LYS A 43 7.56 -5.54 -5.39
N VAL A 44 7.90 -5.23 -6.63
CA VAL A 44 9.16 -4.58 -7.01
C VAL A 44 8.91 -3.08 -7.08
N LEU A 45 9.52 -2.34 -6.16
CA LEU A 45 9.34 -0.90 -6.09
C LEU A 45 10.13 -0.21 -7.21
N ASN A 46 9.62 0.94 -7.64
CA ASN A 46 10.20 1.68 -8.75
C ASN A 46 11.46 2.41 -8.27
N SER A 47 12.63 2.05 -8.80
CA SER A 47 13.92 2.60 -8.36
C SER A 47 13.99 4.12 -8.45
N GLU A 48 13.39 4.74 -9.47
CA GLU A 48 13.40 6.20 -9.63
C GLU A 48 12.56 6.90 -8.57
N ILE A 49 11.48 6.26 -8.10
CA ILE A 49 10.69 6.74 -6.98
C ILE A 49 11.45 6.56 -5.67
N MET A 50 12.09 5.40 -5.48
CA MET A 50 12.82 5.08 -4.24
C MET A 50 14.07 5.96 -4.02
N LYS A 51 14.63 6.56 -5.08
CA LYS A 51 15.73 7.54 -4.97
C LYS A 51 15.31 8.86 -4.31
N ARG A 52 14.02 9.18 -4.28
CA ARG A 52 13.53 10.44 -3.72
C ARG A 52 13.73 10.43 -2.19
N PRO A 53 14.23 11.52 -1.60
CA PRO A 53 14.37 11.63 -0.15
C PRO A 53 13.06 11.30 0.57
N GLY A 54 13.13 10.62 1.70
CA GLY A 54 11.98 10.28 2.55
C GLY A 54 11.11 9.11 2.07
N VAL A 55 11.13 8.76 0.76
CA VAL A 55 10.20 7.73 0.22
C VAL A 55 10.39 6.34 0.84
N LEU A 56 11.64 5.89 1.02
CA LEU A 56 11.91 4.60 1.65
C LEU A 56 11.41 4.59 3.11
N GLU A 57 11.69 5.64 3.86
CA GLU A 57 11.29 5.75 5.26
C GLU A 57 9.77 5.84 5.41
N ASN A 58 9.10 6.60 4.54
CA ASN A 58 7.65 6.68 4.47
C ASN A 58 7.02 5.34 4.10
N THR A 59 7.65 4.57 3.19
CA THR A 59 7.20 3.22 2.84
C THR A 59 7.28 2.29 4.05
N ILE A 60 8.41 2.30 4.76
CA ILE A 60 8.61 1.49 5.97
C ILE A 60 7.63 1.91 7.07
N ARG A 61 7.42 3.23 7.27
CA ARG A 61 6.46 3.78 8.24
C ARG A 61 5.04 3.35 7.92
N SER A 62 4.63 3.43 6.65
CA SER A 62 3.32 2.98 6.19
C SER A 62 3.08 1.50 6.53
N GLU A 63 4.07 0.63 6.32
CA GLU A 63 3.93 -0.79 6.66
C GLU A 63 3.90 -1.08 8.17
N LYS A 64 4.52 -0.23 8.99
CA LYS A 64 4.37 -0.30 10.46
C LYS A 64 2.96 0.07 10.89
N ILE A 65 2.40 1.11 10.28
CA ILE A 65 1.00 1.54 10.49
C ILE A 65 0.03 0.43 10.04
N ALA A 66 0.25 -0.16 8.87
CA ALA A 66 -0.56 -1.27 8.38
C ALA A 66 -0.54 -2.47 9.34
N ALA A 67 0.61 -2.83 9.90
CA ALA A 67 0.71 -3.90 10.91
C ALA A 67 0.15 -3.56 12.28
N PHE A 68 0.05 -2.29 12.63
CA PHE A 68 -0.73 -1.89 13.79
C PHE A 68 -2.22 -2.14 13.55
N PHE A 69 -2.74 -1.73 12.38
CA PHE A 69 -4.14 -1.90 12.01
C PHE A 69 -4.55 -3.37 11.76
N SER A 70 -3.65 -4.21 11.23
CA SER A 70 -3.94 -5.61 10.93
C SER A 70 -4.37 -6.44 12.15
N LYS A 71 -4.11 -5.93 13.37
CA LYS A 71 -4.59 -6.52 14.63
C LYS A 71 -6.10 -6.35 14.87
N LYS A 72 -6.76 -5.48 14.10
CA LYS A 72 -8.16 -5.06 14.30
C LYS A 72 -8.99 -5.03 13.03
N ILE A 73 -8.37 -4.87 11.87
CA ILE A 73 -9.01 -4.93 10.55
C ILE A 73 -8.27 -5.95 9.67
N PRO A 74 -8.91 -6.48 8.60
CA PRO A 74 -8.28 -7.46 7.71
C PRO A 74 -7.29 -6.80 6.74
N ALA A 75 -6.31 -6.06 7.27
CA ALA A 75 -5.24 -5.45 6.49
C ALA A 75 -4.15 -6.49 6.17
N VAL A 76 -3.76 -6.55 4.91
CA VAL A 76 -2.62 -7.37 4.45
C VAL A 76 -1.35 -6.54 4.59
N THR A 77 -0.31 -7.12 5.19
CA THR A 77 0.95 -6.42 5.48
C THR A 77 2.11 -7.16 4.87
N ALA A 78 3.19 -6.43 4.57
CA ALA A 78 4.42 -7.07 4.11
C ALA A 78 4.97 -8.02 5.18
N LEU A 79 5.49 -9.16 4.73
CA LEU A 79 6.27 -10.09 5.53
C LEU A 79 7.59 -9.43 5.93
N GLU A 80 8.09 -9.80 7.10
CA GLU A 80 9.43 -9.42 7.53
C GLU A 80 10.43 -10.46 7.04
N VAL A 81 11.42 -10.01 6.28
CA VAL A 81 12.53 -10.81 5.80
C VAL A 81 13.78 -10.25 6.48
N ASN A 82 14.43 -11.05 7.33
CA ASN A 82 15.56 -10.61 8.16
C ASN A 82 15.25 -9.36 9.02
N GLY A 83 14.01 -9.22 9.48
CA GLY A 83 13.55 -8.08 10.29
C GLY A 83 13.21 -6.82 9.47
N GLU A 84 13.26 -6.87 8.15
CA GLU A 84 12.92 -5.76 7.26
C GLU A 84 11.67 -6.08 6.41
N LYS A 85 10.77 -5.08 6.29
CA LYS A 85 9.59 -5.17 5.42
C LYS A 85 9.84 -4.71 3.98
N VAL A 86 10.94 -4.00 3.76
CA VAL A 86 11.39 -3.56 2.44
C VAL A 86 12.79 -4.11 2.25
N CYS A 87 12.92 -5.16 1.45
CA CYS A 87 14.20 -5.82 1.20
C CYS A 87 14.96 -5.08 0.10
N THR A 88 16.25 -4.83 0.30
CA THR A 88 17.12 -4.25 -0.74
C THR A 88 18.06 -5.31 -1.30
N ILE A 89 17.92 -5.64 -2.57
CA ILE A 89 18.76 -6.64 -3.27
C ILE A 89 19.28 -6.00 -4.55
N ASP A 90 20.60 -5.94 -4.71
CA ASP A 90 21.28 -5.36 -5.88
C ASP A 90 20.77 -3.96 -6.28
N GLY A 91 20.55 -3.10 -5.27
CA GLY A 91 20.06 -1.73 -5.47
C GLY A 91 18.59 -1.61 -5.89
N LYS A 92 17.83 -2.71 -5.85
CA LYS A 92 16.38 -2.74 -6.05
C LYS A 92 15.67 -3.00 -4.73
N PHE A 93 14.46 -2.49 -4.62
CA PHE A 93 13.65 -2.58 -3.40
C PHE A 93 12.45 -3.49 -3.65
N TYR A 94 12.21 -4.39 -2.70
CA TYR A 94 11.19 -5.42 -2.79
C TYR A 94 10.34 -5.44 -1.52
N MET A 95 9.08 -5.81 -1.67
CA MET A 95 8.20 -6.13 -0.55
C MET A 95 7.47 -7.43 -0.86
N VAL A 96 7.32 -8.28 0.13
CA VAL A 96 6.67 -9.58 -0.03
C VAL A 96 5.40 -9.60 0.80
N PHE A 97 4.28 -10.00 0.20
CA PHE A 97 3.00 -10.13 0.89
C PHE A 97 2.50 -11.56 0.75
N PRO A 98 1.74 -12.08 1.73
CA PRO A 98 0.97 -13.30 1.49
C PRO A 98 0.00 -13.06 0.34
N TRP A 99 -0.17 -14.05 -0.53
CA TRP A 99 -1.19 -13.98 -1.57
C TRP A 99 -2.57 -14.14 -0.95
N VAL A 100 -3.49 -13.24 -1.30
CA VAL A 100 -4.88 -13.28 -0.84
C VAL A 100 -5.78 -13.38 -2.06
N GLU A 101 -6.57 -14.45 -2.10
CA GLU A 101 -7.63 -14.58 -3.10
C GLU A 101 -8.74 -13.58 -2.79
N GLY A 102 -9.04 -12.72 -3.76
CA GLY A 102 -10.02 -11.66 -3.63
C GLY A 102 -10.71 -11.39 -4.96
N ASN A 103 -12.01 -11.09 -4.89
CA ASN A 103 -12.79 -10.68 -6.04
C ASN A 103 -13.08 -9.18 -5.95
N SER A 104 -12.76 -8.45 -7.01
CA SER A 104 -13.18 -7.07 -7.14
C SER A 104 -14.68 -7.01 -7.37
N VAL A 105 -15.38 -6.20 -6.57
CA VAL A 105 -16.81 -5.95 -6.72
C VAL A 105 -16.99 -4.59 -7.39
N PHE A 106 -17.69 -4.56 -8.52
CA PHE A 106 -17.95 -3.34 -9.29
C PHE A 106 -19.46 -3.08 -9.38
N PRO A 107 -19.91 -1.84 -9.67
CA PRO A 107 -21.31 -1.61 -10.02
C PRO A 107 -21.76 -2.53 -11.18
N PRO A 108 -22.96 -3.13 -11.12
CA PRO A 108 -24.03 -2.95 -10.13
C PRO A 108 -23.98 -3.94 -8.94
N GLU A 109 -22.93 -4.74 -8.78
CA GLU A 109 -22.82 -5.80 -7.76
C GLU A 109 -22.53 -5.26 -6.35
N ILE A 110 -22.27 -3.95 -6.22
CA ILE A 110 -22.11 -3.28 -4.93
C ILE A 110 -23.46 -3.23 -4.21
N GLN A 111 -23.49 -3.71 -2.96
CA GLN A 111 -24.68 -3.78 -2.13
C GLN A 111 -24.43 -3.07 -0.79
N GLU A 112 -25.49 -2.72 -0.07
CA GLU A 112 -25.41 -2.02 1.23
C GLU A 112 -24.47 -2.72 2.22
N ARG A 113 -24.42 -4.06 2.24
CA ARG A 113 -23.48 -4.82 3.07
C ARG A 113 -22.01 -4.52 2.80
N HIS A 114 -21.64 -4.20 1.55
CA HIS A 114 -20.27 -3.85 1.18
C HIS A 114 -19.95 -2.46 1.74
N CYS A 115 -20.87 -1.50 1.56
CA CYS A 115 -20.74 -0.15 2.11
C CYS A 115 -20.65 -0.16 3.65
N ALA A 116 -21.49 -0.95 4.31
CA ALA A 116 -21.46 -1.12 5.76
C ALA A 116 -20.11 -1.69 6.23
N LYS A 117 -19.55 -2.67 5.51
CA LYS A 117 -18.24 -3.25 5.86
C LYS A 117 -17.09 -2.26 5.66
N ILE A 118 -17.12 -1.47 4.57
CA ILE A 118 -16.15 -0.40 4.33
C ILE A 118 -16.23 0.66 5.44
N GLY A 119 -17.44 1.10 5.79
CA GLY A 119 -17.67 2.08 6.85
C GLY A 119 -17.20 1.59 8.22
N GLU A 120 -17.45 0.32 8.55
CA GLU A 120 -16.95 -0.31 9.79
C GLU A 120 -15.42 -0.25 9.86
N ILE A 121 -14.73 -0.67 8.78
CA ILE A 121 -13.26 -0.68 8.72
C ILE A 121 -12.71 0.74 8.85
N LEU A 122 -13.27 1.70 8.12
CA LEU A 122 -12.87 3.12 8.20
C LEU A 122 -13.09 3.70 9.59
N GLY A 123 -14.22 3.39 10.24
CA GLY A 123 -14.50 3.81 11.61
C GLY A 123 -13.50 3.27 12.62
N ILE A 124 -13.11 1.99 12.48
CA ILE A 124 -12.05 1.39 13.31
C ILE A 124 -10.72 2.10 13.07
N MET A 125 -10.37 2.38 11.80
CA MET A 125 -9.13 3.08 11.47
C MET A 125 -9.08 4.46 12.13
N HIS A 126 -10.14 5.28 11.98
CA HIS A 126 -10.21 6.62 12.58
C HIS A 126 -10.13 6.57 14.11
N LYS A 127 -10.85 5.64 14.76
CA LYS A 127 -10.82 5.50 16.22
C LYS A 127 -9.43 5.15 16.76
N LEU A 128 -8.66 4.37 16.02
CA LEU A 128 -7.33 3.92 16.44
C LEU A 128 -6.21 4.85 15.96
N ALA A 129 -6.52 5.78 15.05
CA ALA A 129 -5.54 6.63 14.39
C ALA A 129 -4.72 7.44 15.40
N GLU A 130 -5.36 8.06 16.40
CA GLU A 130 -4.70 8.83 17.46
C GLU A 130 -3.59 8.05 18.19
N ASN A 131 -3.74 6.73 18.31
CA ASN A 131 -2.74 5.84 18.91
C ASN A 131 -1.67 5.36 17.91
N ALA A 132 -1.98 5.37 16.61
CA ALA A 132 -1.07 4.98 15.54
C ALA A 132 -0.06 6.09 15.19
N TRP A 133 -0.45 7.37 15.37
CA TRP A 133 0.32 8.55 14.94
C TRP A 133 1.40 9.02 15.93
N GLN A 134 1.76 8.26 16.96
CA GLN A 134 2.91 8.62 17.83
C GLN A 134 4.29 8.55 17.12
N ILE A 135 4.29 8.32 15.80
CA ILE A 135 5.45 8.44 14.93
C ILE A 135 5.57 9.93 14.57
N LYS A 136 6.56 10.64 15.12
CA LYS A 136 6.76 12.07 14.91
C LYS A 136 6.61 12.44 13.42
N ASP A 137 5.80 13.45 13.13
CA ASP A 137 5.81 14.09 11.82
C ASP A 137 7.16 14.77 11.64
N THR A 138 7.99 14.17 10.78
CA THR A 138 9.29 14.71 10.37
C THR A 138 9.21 15.45 9.04
N GLU A 139 8.06 15.39 8.35
CA GLU A 139 7.85 16.14 7.10
C GLU A 139 7.03 17.40 7.40
N GLU A 140 7.56 18.56 6.98
CA GLU A 140 6.77 19.78 6.87
C GLU A 140 5.51 19.45 6.08
N MET A 141 4.33 19.77 6.62
CA MET A 141 3.08 19.67 5.88
C MET A 141 3.28 20.32 4.51
N MET A 142 3.19 19.52 3.44
CA MET A 142 3.18 20.10 2.11
C MET A 142 2.06 21.14 2.07
N PRO A 143 2.33 22.37 1.59
CA PRO A 143 1.30 23.38 1.50
C PRO A 143 0.14 22.79 0.68
N MET A 144 -1.07 22.96 1.20
CA MET A 144 -2.29 22.50 0.54
C MET A 144 -2.26 22.97 -0.92
N TYR A 145 -2.43 22.03 -1.87
CA TYR A 145 -2.53 22.41 -3.27
C TYR A 145 -3.68 23.41 -3.41
N LYS A 146 -3.42 24.52 -4.09
CA LYS A 146 -4.44 25.55 -4.38
C LYS A 146 -5.41 25.02 -5.43
N TRP A 147 -6.26 24.09 -5.02
CA TRP A 147 -7.26 23.44 -5.86
C TRP A 147 -8.18 24.46 -6.52
N GLU A 148 -8.32 25.65 -5.92
CA GLU A 148 -9.11 26.76 -6.43
C GLU A 148 -8.64 27.23 -7.81
N ARG A 149 -7.40 26.92 -8.20
CA ARG A 149 -6.87 27.22 -9.54
C ARG A 149 -7.34 26.28 -10.64
N TYR A 150 -7.93 25.14 -10.27
CA TYR A 150 -8.33 24.08 -11.18
C TYR A 150 -9.84 23.82 -11.18
N LEU A 151 -10.57 24.44 -10.24
CA LEU A 151 -12.01 24.36 -10.17
C LEU A 151 -12.63 25.47 -11.03
N PRO A 152 -13.69 25.16 -11.81
CA PRO A 152 -14.44 26.20 -12.49
C PRO A 152 -15.19 27.09 -11.47
N GLU A 153 -15.46 28.34 -11.87
CA GLU A 153 -15.96 29.40 -10.97
C GLU A 153 -17.26 29.03 -10.25
N ASP A 154 -18.12 28.25 -10.90
CA ASP A 154 -19.38 27.74 -10.36
C ASP A 154 -19.20 26.77 -9.17
N VAL A 155 -18.09 26.02 -9.15
CA VAL A 155 -17.74 25.11 -8.04
C VAL A 155 -17.15 25.89 -6.87
N LEU A 156 -16.43 26.99 -7.14
CA LEU A 156 -15.84 27.84 -6.09
C LEU A 156 -16.91 28.54 -5.26
N GLU A 157 -17.96 29.06 -5.91
CA GLU A 157 -19.10 29.69 -5.22
C GLU A 157 -19.83 28.73 -4.27
N CYS A 158 -19.78 27.43 -4.52
CA CYS A 158 -20.38 26.40 -3.67
C CYS A 158 -19.51 26.04 -2.45
N LEU A 159 -18.19 26.27 -2.49
CA LEU A 159 -17.26 25.94 -1.42
C LEU A 159 -17.19 27.03 -0.34
N ASP A 160 -17.46 28.29 -0.70
CA ASP A 160 -17.54 29.41 0.25
C ASP A 160 -18.63 29.22 1.32
N GLY A 161 -19.60 28.33 1.08
CA GLY A 161 -20.65 27.96 2.05
C GLY A 161 -20.27 26.88 3.06
N LEU A 162 -19.10 26.23 2.93
CA LEU A 162 -18.70 25.07 3.74
C LEU A 162 -17.61 25.36 4.78
N HIS A 163 -17.14 26.60 4.90
CA HIS A 163 -16.11 27.00 5.87
C HIS A 163 -16.59 27.10 7.33
N THR A 164 -17.68 26.42 7.71
CA THR A 164 -18.12 26.36 9.11
C THR A 164 -18.56 24.95 9.50
N ILE A 165 -17.62 24.02 9.60
CA ILE A 165 -17.66 22.89 10.53
C ILE A 165 -16.25 22.66 11.07
#